data_AF-A0A351RB56-F1
#
_entry.id   AF-A0A351RB56-F1
#
_cell.length_a   1.000
_cell.length_b   1.000
_cell.length_c   1.000
_cell.angle_alpha   90.00
_cell.angle_beta   90.00
_cell.angle_gamma   90.00
#
_symmetry.space_group_name_H-M   'P 1'
#
loop_
_entity.id
_entity.type
_entity.pdbx_description
1 polymer ?
#
loop_
_entity_poly.entity_id
_entity_poly.type
_entity_poly.pdbx_seq_one_letter_code
_entity_poly.pdbx_strand_id
1 'polypeptide(L)'
;MKLFLLSITTCVVLCYTQVTTAATMYRCGNSFQDTPCANQNYSKTIKAAKASSTVAKSGDLSPYQVDADCKQRGDAAKKMMWLRQTGKTKEEQLESAEDEQAQALVNEVYNNRGTTLEVKNAIEQSCMQQKEQNKLAEELLKEAKRLKKTPYTPSGNTASEKY
;
A
#
# COMPACT_ATOMS: atom_id res chain seq x y z
N MET A 1 14.99 -70.27 1.67
CA MET A 1 15.24 -68.93 1.08
C MET A 1 13.93 -68.48 0.45
N LYS A 2 13.26 -67.37 0.75
CA LYS A 2 13.55 -66.15 1.51
C LYS A 2 12.20 -65.66 2.08
N LEU A 3 12.12 -65.52 3.40
CA LEU A 3 11.14 -64.71 4.13
C LEU A 3 11.82 -63.39 4.40
N PHE A 4 11.56 -62.35 3.62
CA PHE A 4 11.89 -60.96 3.97
C PHE A 4 11.20 -60.11 2.93
N LEU A 5 10.19 -59.32 3.33
CA LEU A 5 9.79 -58.04 2.75
C LEU A 5 8.52 -57.55 3.48
N LEU A 6 8.64 -57.38 4.80
CA LEU A 6 7.72 -56.61 5.63
C LEU A 6 8.62 -55.77 6.54
N SER A 7 8.88 -54.51 6.15
CA SER A 7 9.30 -53.38 7.02
C SER A 7 9.99 -52.30 6.19
N ILE A 8 9.22 -51.48 5.46
CA ILE A 8 9.68 -50.14 5.05
C ILE A 8 8.48 -49.18 5.15
N THR A 9 7.93 -49.06 6.36
CA THR A 9 6.91 -48.06 6.72
C THR A 9 7.36 -47.36 8.00
N THR A 10 8.51 -46.69 7.97
CA THR A 10 8.94 -45.75 9.02
C THR A 10 10.14 -44.91 8.56
N CYS A 11 9.88 -43.72 7.99
CA CYS A 11 10.76 -42.53 8.11
C CYS A 11 10.01 -41.29 7.59
N VAL A 12 8.91 -40.98 8.26
CA VAL A 12 8.43 -39.59 8.35
C VAL A 12 9.26 -38.94 9.46
N VAL A 13 9.54 -37.65 9.32
CA VAL A 13 10.21 -36.76 10.29
C VAL A 13 11.75 -36.70 10.17
N LEU A 14 12.22 -35.92 9.19
CA LEU A 14 13.51 -35.24 9.28
C LEU A 14 13.29 -33.74 9.11
N CYS A 15 13.63 -33.05 10.19
CA CYS A 15 13.46 -31.64 10.50
C CYS A 15 14.09 -30.70 9.44
N TYR A 16 13.29 -29.76 8.92
CA TYR A 16 13.80 -28.50 8.39
C TYR A 16 13.45 -27.38 9.38
N THR A 17 14.25 -27.26 10.43
CA THR A 17 14.32 -26.02 11.23
C THR A 17 15.09 -25.00 10.41
N GLN A 18 14.38 -24.09 9.74
CA GLN A 18 15.00 -22.89 9.21
C GLN A 18 15.34 -21.98 10.39
N VAL A 19 16.60 -22.00 10.81
CA VAL A 19 17.15 -21.00 11.71
C VAL A 19 17.20 -19.70 10.91
N THR A 20 16.23 -18.81 11.11
CA THR A 20 16.36 -17.40 10.72
C THR A 20 17.41 -16.78 11.61
N THR A 21 18.68 -16.82 11.20
CA THR A 21 19.71 -15.97 11.80
C THR A 21 19.35 -14.53 11.44
N ALA A 22 18.79 -13.80 12.39
CA ALA A 22 18.70 -12.35 12.29
C ALA A 22 20.13 -11.83 12.14
N ALA A 23 20.51 -11.40 10.92
CA ALA A 23 21.85 -10.88 10.65
C ALA A 23 22.07 -9.59 11.44
N THR A 24 22.68 -9.71 12.61
CA THR A 24 23.13 -8.57 13.40
C THR A 24 24.36 -7.97 12.73
N MET A 25 24.14 -7.02 11.82
CA MET A 25 25.23 -6.25 11.23
C MET A 25 25.68 -5.17 12.23
N TYR A 26 26.98 -5.11 12.48
CA TYR A 26 27.60 -4.09 13.32
C TYR A 26 28.13 -2.96 12.44
N ARG A 27 27.81 -1.72 12.79
CA ARG A 27 28.34 -0.53 12.11
C ARG A 27 29.65 -0.11 12.77
N CYS A 28 30.76 -0.30 12.06
CA CYS A 28 32.09 0.12 12.50
C CYS A 28 32.50 1.34 11.66
N GLY A 29 32.22 2.55 12.16
CA GLY A 29 32.47 3.79 11.42
C GLY A 29 31.59 3.91 10.16
N ASN A 30 32.23 3.94 8.98
CA ASN A 30 31.57 4.03 7.66
C ASN A 30 31.36 2.67 6.97
N SER A 31 31.78 1.55 7.59
CA SER A 31 31.60 0.21 7.04
C SER A 31 30.68 -0.65 7.92
N PHE A 32 29.99 -1.61 7.29
CA PHE A 32 29.14 -2.61 7.94
C PHE A 32 29.83 -3.96 7.90
N GLN A 33 29.86 -4.66 9.04
CA GLN A 33 30.50 -5.98 9.17
C GLN A 33 29.61 -6.92 9.99
N ASP A 34 29.74 -8.22 9.73
CA ASP A 34 29.02 -9.26 10.46
C ASP A 34 29.71 -9.66 11.77
N THR A 35 30.95 -9.20 11.98
CA THR A 35 31.73 -9.38 13.21
C THR A 35 31.76 -8.10 14.04
N PRO A 36 31.74 -8.20 15.40
CA PRO A 36 31.84 -7.04 16.28
C PRO A 36 33.13 -6.26 16.03
N CYS A 37 33.06 -4.92 16.10
CA CYS A 37 34.23 -4.07 15.89
C CYS A 37 35.34 -4.41 16.91
N ALA A 38 36.56 -4.65 16.43
CA ALA A 38 37.72 -5.02 17.26
C ALA A 38 38.02 -4.00 18.38
N ASN A 39 37.60 -2.74 18.20
CA ASN A 39 37.60 -1.72 19.24
C ASN A 39 36.18 -1.55 19.78
N GLN A 40 35.96 -1.94 21.04
CA GLN A 40 34.65 -1.93 21.72
C GLN A 40 33.97 -0.55 21.78
N ASN A 41 34.66 0.52 21.38
CA ASN A 41 34.17 1.89 21.43
C ASN A 41 33.22 2.29 20.27
N TYR A 42 33.03 1.44 19.26
CA TYR A 42 32.17 1.76 18.10
C TYR A 42 30.96 0.85 17.91
N SER A 43 30.77 -0.16 18.74
CA SER A 43 29.63 -1.07 18.62
C SER A 43 28.37 -0.46 19.25
N LYS A 44 27.75 0.52 18.59
CA LYS A 44 26.32 0.80 18.84
C LYS A 44 25.52 -0.25 18.07
N THR A 45 24.95 -1.22 18.78
CA THR A 45 23.86 -2.05 18.26
C THR A 45 22.72 -1.12 17.84
N ILE A 46 22.43 -1.08 16.54
CA ILE A 46 21.34 -0.27 16.00
C ILE A 46 20.03 -0.94 16.42
N LYS A 47 19.47 -0.55 17.57
CA LYS A 47 18.03 -0.70 17.79
C LYS A 47 17.34 0.24 16.81
N ALA A 48 16.37 -0.29 16.05
CA ALA A 48 15.65 0.43 15.00
C ALA A 48 15.26 1.85 15.46
N ALA A 49 15.94 2.86 14.92
CA ALA A 49 15.65 4.25 15.21
C ALA A 49 14.43 4.68 14.39
N LYS A 50 13.43 5.30 15.04
CA LYS A 50 12.35 6.02 14.37
C LYS A 50 12.96 7.10 13.49
N ALA A 51 12.78 7.00 12.17
CA ALA A 51 13.27 7.96 11.21
C ALA A 51 12.57 9.32 11.37
N SER A 52 13.37 10.38 11.47
CA SER A 52 12.94 11.78 11.42
C SER A 52 12.85 12.21 9.95
N SER A 53 11.72 12.82 9.61
CA SER A 53 11.32 13.21 8.26
C SER A 53 11.94 14.55 7.84
N THR A 54 12.87 14.54 6.89
CA THR A 54 13.07 15.70 6.02
C THR A 54 13.65 15.26 4.68
N VAL A 55 12.96 15.67 3.61
CA VAL A 55 13.32 15.71 2.16
C VAL A 55 12.30 14.93 1.32
N ALA A 56 11.32 15.67 0.80
CA ALA A 56 10.46 15.21 -0.28
C ALA A 56 11.19 15.33 -1.62
N LYS A 57 11.41 14.19 -2.28
CA LYS A 57 11.73 14.09 -3.72
C LYS A 57 11.31 12.71 -4.20
N SER A 58 10.27 12.66 -5.05
CA SER A 58 9.84 11.55 -5.93
C SER A 58 10.29 10.13 -5.51
N GLY A 59 9.39 9.38 -4.87
CA GLY A 59 9.65 8.00 -4.44
C GLY A 59 9.65 7.78 -2.94
N ASP A 60 9.14 8.74 -2.16
CA ASP A 60 9.04 8.61 -0.71
C ASP A 60 7.94 7.61 -0.32
N LEU A 61 8.33 6.34 -0.20
CA LEU A 61 7.58 5.27 0.46
C LEU A 61 7.62 5.42 1.98
N SER A 62 7.67 6.64 2.51
CA SER A 62 7.13 6.91 3.85
C SER A 62 5.75 6.28 3.92
N PRO A 63 5.37 5.58 5.00
CA PRO A 63 4.06 4.96 5.08
C PRO A 63 3.01 6.08 5.14
N TYR A 64 2.60 6.56 3.97
CA TYR A 64 1.41 7.36 3.81
C TYR A 64 0.31 6.55 4.50
N GLN A 65 -0.39 7.17 5.43
CA GLN A 65 -1.46 6.48 6.14
C GLN A 65 -2.57 6.24 5.12
N VAL A 66 -2.51 5.07 4.48
CA VAL A 66 -3.51 4.63 3.52
C VAL A 66 -4.69 4.13 4.35
N ASP A 67 -5.85 4.68 4.06
CA ASP A 67 -7.11 4.22 4.64
C ASP A 67 -7.30 2.70 4.42
N ALA A 68 -7.94 2.02 5.36
CA ALA A 68 -8.07 0.57 5.34
C ALA A 68 -8.74 0.05 4.05
N ASP A 69 -9.75 0.76 3.53
CA ASP A 69 -10.44 0.37 2.30
C ASP A 69 -9.53 0.53 1.09
N CYS A 70 -8.78 1.64 1.04
CA CYS A 70 -7.85 1.89 -0.06
C CYS A 70 -6.70 0.88 -0.06
N LYS A 71 -6.23 0.51 1.12
CA LYS A 71 -5.25 -0.56 1.28
C LYS A 71 -5.81 -1.91 0.83
N GLN A 72 -7.04 -2.25 1.19
CA GLN A 72 -7.69 -3.48 0.73
C GLN A 72 -7.81 -3.52 -0.79
N ARG A 73 -8.23 -2.40 -1.42
CA ARG A 73 -8.28 -2.26 -2.88
C ARG A 73 -6.90 -2.42 -3.52
N GLY A 74 -5.86 -1.84 -2.92
CA GLY A 74 -4.47 -2.01 -3.36
C GLY A 74 -3.97 -3.45 -3.25
N ASP A 75 -4.32 -4.16 -2.17
CA ASP A 75 -3.97 -5.57 -1.97
C ASP A 75 -4.73 -6.49 -2.95
N ALA A 76 -5.98 -6.18 -3.28
CA ALA A 76 -6.73 -6.86 -4.34
C ALA A 76 -6.09 -6.62 -5.73
N ALA A 77 -5.70 -5.39 -6.03
CA ALA A 77 -4.99 -5.07 -7.28
C ALA A 77 -3.65 -5.80 -7.41
N LYS A 78 -2.92 -5.92 -6.29
CA LYS A 78 -1.68 -6.71 -6.22
C LYS A 78 -1.93 -8.18 -6.60
N LYS A 79 -3.03 -8.78 -6.15
CA LYS A 79 -3.42 -10.15 -6.53
C LYS A 79 -3.73 -10.25 -8.03
N MET A 80 -4.46 -9.30 -8.59
CA MET A 80 -4.77 -9.24 -10.03
C MET A 80 -3.50 -9.10 -10.89
N MET A 81 -2.55 -8.27 -10.44
CA MET A 81 -1.23 -8.12 -11.07
C MET A 81 -0.41 -9.40 -11.03
N TRP A 82 -0.45 -10.16 -9.94
CA TRP A 82 0.19 -11.47 -9.88
C TRP A 82 -0.44 -12.46 -10.86
N LEU A 83 -1.77 -12.51 -10.93
CA LEU A 83 -2.46 -13.34 -11.92
C LEU A 83 -2.05 -12.97 -13.36
N ARG A 84 -1.96 -11.67 -13.66
CA ARG A 84 -1.47 -11.15 -14.94
C ARG A 84 -0.04 -11.61 -15.24
N GLN A 85 0.85 -11.58 -14.24
CA GLN A 85 2.23 -12.07 -14.39
C GLN A 85 2.30 -13.58 -14.64
N THR A 86 1.36 -14.35 -14.10
CA THR A 86 1.23 -15.79 -14.37
C THR A 86 0.54 -16.10 -15.69
N GLY A 87 0.20 -15.08 -16.50
CA GLY A 87 -0.34 -15.24 -17.84
C GLY A 87 -1.87 -15.16 -17.95
N LYS A 88 -2.59 -14.87 -16.87
CA LYS A 88 -4.03 -14.60 -16.97
C LYS A 88 -4.28 -13.34 -17.80
N THR A 89 -5.26 -13.39 -18.68
CA THR A 89 -5.66 -12.22 -19.48
C THR A 89 -6.66 -11.36 -18.73
N LYS A 90 -6.93 -10.17 -19.29
CA LYS A 90 -7.93 -9.24 -18.77
C LYS A 90 -9.31 -9.87 -18.80
N GLU A 91 -9.64 -10.52 -19.90
CA GLU A 91 -10.94 -11.14 -20.17
C GLU A 91 -11.22 -12.27 -19.18
N GLU A 92 -10.22 -13.14 -18.92
CA GLU A 92 -10.36 -14.22 -17.94
C GLU A 92 -10.58 -13.68 -16.51
N GLN A 93 -9.93 -12.57 -16.15
CA GLN A 93 -10.12 -11.95 -14.84
C GLN A 93 -11.46 -11.20 -14.74
N LEU A 94 -11.97 -10.65 -15.83
CA LEU A 94 -13.31 -10.05 -15.89
C LEU A 94 -14.41 -11.09 -15.76
N GLU A 95 -14.26 -12.26 -16.41
CA GLU A 95 -15.20 -13.38 -16.27
C GLU A 95 -15.26 -13.92 -14.84
N SER A 96 -14.12 -13.88 -14.13
CA SER A 96 -14.02 -14.31 -12.74
C SER A 96 -14.47 -13.26 -11.72
N ALA A 97 -14.78 -12.03 -12.14
CA ALA A 97 -15.12 -10.93 -11.25
C ALA A 97 -16.64 -10.92 -10.95
N GLU A 98 -16.98 -11.09 -9.67
CA GLU A 98 -18.37 -11.27 -9.21
C GLU A 98 -19.20 -9.97 -9.22
N ASP A 99 -18.55 -8.82 -9.04
CA ASP A 99 -19.22 -7.52 -8.90
C ASP A 99 -18.59 -6.43 -9.79
N GLU A 100 -19.34 -5.34 -9.96
CA GLU A 100 -18.92 -4.20 -10.79
C GLU A 100 -17.64 -3.53 -10.29
N GLN A 101 -17.38 -3.54 -8.97
CA GLN A 101 -16.17 -2.94 -8.38
C GLN A 101 -14.93 -3.77 -8.71
N ALA A 102 -15.04 -5.09 -8.64
CA ALA A 102 -14.01 -6.02 -9.03
C ALA A 102 -13.73 -5.91 -10.54
N GLN A 103 -14.76 -5.82 -11.38
CA GLN A 103 -14.58 -5.59 -12.82
C GLN A 103 -13.90 -4.24 -13.11
N ALA A 104 -14.30 -3.17 -12.42
CA ALA A 104 -13.65 -1.86 -12.55
C ALA A 104 -12.18 -1.92 -12.13
N LEU A 105 -11.86 -2.64 -11.04
CA LEU A 105 -10.49 -2.82 -10.56
C LEU A 105 -9.64 -3.63 -11.55
N VAL A 106 -10.19 -4.68 -12.17
CA VAL A 106 -9.51 -5.42 -13.25
C VAL A 106 -9.19 -4.48 -14.40
N ASN A 107 -10.15 -3.67 -14.84
CA ASN A 107 -9.92 -2.67 -15.88
C ASN A 107 -8.80 -1.69 -15.50
N GLU A 108 -8.84 -1.15 -14.28
CA GLU A 108 -7.82 -0.23 -13.77
C GLU A 108 -6.43 -0.88 -13.73
N VAL A 109 -6.32 -2.11 -13.23
CA VAL A 109 -5.06 -2.87 -13.15
C VAL A 109 -4.44 -3.10 -14.54
N TYR A 110 -5.26 -3.46 -15.54
CA TYR A 110 -4.77 -3.70 -16.90
C TYR A 110 -4.45 -2.44 -17.69
N ASN A 111 -5.08 -1.31 -17.34
CA ASN A 111 -4.76 0.00 -17.90
C ASN A 111 -3.48 0.59 -17.30
N ASN A 112 -3.11 0.19 -16.08
CA ASN A 112 -1.86 0.59 -15.45
C ASN A 112 -0.67 -0.23 -15.97
N ARG A 113 0.43 0.47 -16.22
CA ARG A 113 1.73 -0.12 -16.59
C ARG A 113 2.68 -0.01 -15.40
N GLY A 114 3.58 -0.98 -15.28
CA GLY A 114 4.61 -0.99 -14.24
C GLY A 114 4.65 -2.30 -13.47
N THR A 115 5.46 -2.29 -12.42
CA THR A 115 5.61 -3.39 -11.47
C THR A 115 4.38 -3.53 -10.57
N THR A 116 4.22 -4.70 -9.95
CA THR A 116 3.11 -4.95 -9.01
C THR A 116 3.04 -3.92 -7.89
N LEU A 117 4.19 -3.46 -7.37
CA LEU A 117 4.24 -2.48 -6.29
C LEU A 117 3.82 -1.10 -6.78
N GLU A 118 4.28 -0.68 -7.97
CA GLU A 118 3.89 0.61 -8.56
C GLU A 118 2.39 0.66 -8.85
N VAL A 119 1.82 -0.39 -9.44
CA VAL A 119 0.37 -0.46 -9.73
C VAL A 119 -0.45 -0.45 -8.45
N LYS A 120 -0.02 -1.20 -7.42
CA LYS A 120 -0.66 -1.15 -6.10
C LYS A 120 -0.66 0.27 -5.53
N ASN A 121 0.49 0.92 -5.50
CA ASN A 121 0.63 2.25 -4.91
C ASN A 121 -0.20 3.28 -5.70
N ALA A 122 -0.25 3.18 -7.03
CA ALA A 122 -1.07 4.04 -7.87
C ALA A 122 -2.57 3.91 -7.55
N ILE A 123 -3.04 2.68 -7.32
CA ILE A 123 -4.44 2.41 -6.97
C ILE A 123 -4.78 2.88 -5.54
N GLU A 124 -3.86 2.69 -4.59
CA GLU A 124 -4.02 3.22 -3.23
C GLU A 124 -4.11 4.76 -3.26
N GLN A 125 -3.26 5.41 -4.06
CA GLN A 125 -3.27 6.86 -4.24
C GLN A 125 -4.54 7.35 -4.94
N SER A 126 -4.99 6.69 -6.01
CA SER A 126 -6.21 7.07 -6.73
C SER A 126 -7.44 6.96 -5.82
N CYS A 127 -7.51 5.90 -5.02
CA CYS A 127 -8.56 5.69 -4.02
C CYS A 127 -8.60 6.82 -2.98
N MET A 128 -7.44 7.17 -2.41
CA MET A 128 -7.35 8.27 -1.44
C MET A 128 -7.75 9.61 -2.05
N GLN A 129 -7.28 9.91 -3.27
CA GLN A 129 -7.66 11.13 -3.98
C GLN A 129 -9.17 11.19 -4.25
N GLN A 130 -9.78 10.07 -4.65
CA GLN A 130 -11.22 9.99 -4.89
C GLN A 130 -12.01 10.22 -3.60
N LYS A 131 -11.56 9.66 -2.47
CA LYS A 131 -12.18 9.91 -1.16
C LYS A 131 -12.14 11.39 -0.77
N GLU A 132 -11.01 12.07 -0.97
CA GLU A 132 -10.90 13.51 -0.70
C GLU A 132 -11.80 14.34 -1.63
N GLN A 133 -11.87 14.01 -2.92
CA GLN A 133 -12.77 14.69 -3.86
C GLN A 133 -14.23 14.52 -3.48
N ASN A 134 -14.64 13.32 -3.07
CA ASN A 134 -16.01 13.04 -2.63
C ASN A 134 -16.37 13.84 -1.36
N LYS A 135 -15.43 13.93 -0.41
CA LYS A 135 -15.61 14.71 0.82
C LYS A 135 -15.78 16.20 0.52
N LEU A 136 -14.95 16.76 -0.37
CA LEU A 136 -15.07 18.15 -0.81
C LEU A 136 -16.41 18.39 -1.54
N ALA A 137 -16.81 17.47 -2.42
CA ALA A 137 -18.09 17.57 -3.12
C ALA A 137 -19.29 17.54 -2.15
N GLU A 138 -19.25 16.69 -1.13
CA GLU A 138 -20.28 16.63 -0.09
C GLU A 138 -20.36 17.94 0.71
N GLU A 139 -19.21 18.52 1.07
CA GLU A 139 -19.15 19.80 1.78
C GLU A 139 -19.73 20.94 0.95
N LEU A 140 -19.38 21.01 -0.35
CA LEU A 140 -19.94 21.99 -1.28
C LEU A 140 -21.45 21.82 -1.43
N LEU A 141 -21.96 20.59 -1.55
CA LEU A 141 -23.38 20.32 -1.61
C LEU A 141 -24.12 20.70 -0.33
N LYS A 142 -23.50 20.48 0.83
CA LYS A 142 -24.04 20.87 2.13
C LYS A 142 -24.14 22.39 2.25
N GLU A 143 -23.12 23.11 1.83
CA GLU A 143 -23.10 24.57 1.88
C GLU A 143 -24.10 25.18 0.86
N ALA A 144 -24.18 24.64 -0.35
CA ALA A 144 -25.20 25.05 -1.33
C ALA A 144 -26.63 24.85 -0.79
N LYS A 145 -26.90 23.75 -0.08
CA LYS A 145 -28.18 23.52 0.60
C LYS A 145 -28.43 24.53 1.72
N ARG A 146 -27.40 24.99 2.45
CA ARG A 146 -27.50 26.02 3.49
C ARG A 146 -27.85 27.37 2.87
N LEU A 147 -27.14 27.79 1.84
CA LEU A 147 -27.40 29.05 1.12
C LEU A 147 -28.81 29.07 0.51
N LYS A 148 -29.29 27.96 -0.04
CA LYS A 148 -30.68 27.87 -0.56
C LYS A 148 -31.75 28.06 0.53
N LYS A 149 -31.48 27.68 1.78
CA LYS A 149 -32.42 27.81 2.90
C LYS A 149 -32.40 29.19 3.56
N THR A 150 -31.30 29.93 3.42
CA THR A 150 -31.15 31.28 3.98
C THR A 150 -31.27 32.27 2.82
N PRO A 151 -32.44 32.89 2.57
CA PRO A 151 -32.55 33.91 1.53
C PRO A 151 -31.53 35.00 1.83
N TYR A 152 -30.60 35.20 0.90
CA TYR A 152 -29.65 36.31 0.92
C TYR A 152 -30.46 37.61 0.82
N THR A 153 -30.57 38.34 1.93
CA THR A 153 -30.96 39.76 1.91
C THR A 153 -29.71 40.56 1.56
N PRO A 154 -29.64 41.17 0.37
CA PRO A 154 -28.57 42.12 0.10
C PRO A 154 -28.76 43.29 1.07
N SER A 155 -27.80 43.52 1.97
CA SER A 155 -27.73 44.78 2.71
C SER A 155 -27.38 45.85 1.69
N GLY A 156 -28.41 46.52 1.16
CA GLY A 156 -28.28 47.62 0.22
C GLY A 156 -27.53 48.77 0.89
N ASN A 157 -26.24 48.89 0.59
CA ASN A 157 -25.54 50.16 0.74
C ASN A 157 -25.96 51.01 -0.47
N THR A 158 -27.08 51.71 -0.33
CA THR A 158 -27.43 52.84 -1.19
C THR A 158 -26.40 53.94 -0.96
N ALA A 159 -25.30 53.88 -1.71
CA ALA A 159 -24.47 55.04 -1.94
C ALA A 159 -25.36 56.07 -2.65
N SER A 160 -25.79 57.07 -1.88
CA SER A 160 -26.56 58.21 -2.37
C SER A 160 -25.61 59.10 -3.15
N GLU A 161 -25.58 58.90 -4.46
CA GLU A 161 -24.96 59.80 -5.41
C GLU A 161 -25.79 61.09 -5.43
N LYS A 162 -25.30 62.13 -4.73
CA LYS A 162 -25.89 63.46 -4.73
C LYS A 162 -25.57 64.13 -6.07
N TYR A 163 -26.62 64.47 -6.83
CA TYR A 163 -26.60 65.54 -7.83
C TYR A 163 -27.12 66.83 -7.19
#